data_AF-A0AAW5Z871-F1
#
_entry.id   AF-A0AAW5Z871-F1
#
_cell.length_a   1.000
_cell.length_b   1.000
_cell.length_c   1.000
_cell.angle_alpha   90.00
_cell.angle_beta   90.00
_cell.angle_gamma   90.00
#
_symmetry.space_group_name_H-M   'P 1'
#
loop_
_entity.id
_entity.type
_entity.pdbx_description
1 polymer ?
#
loop_
_entity_poly.entity_id
_entity_poly.type
_entity_poly.pdbx_seq_one_letter_code
_entity_poly.pdbx_strand_id
1 'polypeptide(L)'
;LGGGVMPIGATIATEEVFSVLFDNPFLHTTTFGGNPLACAAALATINVLLEQNLPAQAEQKGDMLLDGFRQLAREYPDLVQEARGKGMLMAIEFVDN
;
A
#
# COMPACT_ATOMS: atom_id res chain seq x y z
N LEU A 1 7.32 1.55 0.78
CA LEU A 1 8.07 2.70 0.21
C LEU A 1 9.46 2.30 -0.27
N GLY A 2 10.33 1.72 0.57
CA GLY A 2 11.70 1.36 0.16
C GLY A 2 11.84 0.08 -0.70
N GLY A 3 10.79 -0.29 -1.43
CA GLY A 3 10.82 -1.41 -2.39
C GLY A 3 11.10 -2.80 -1.81
N GLY A 4 10.98 -2.99 -0.50
CA GLY A 4 11.42 -4.22 0.17
C GLY A 4 12.95 -4.36 0.27
N VAL A 5 13.71 -3.34 -0.12
CA VAL A 5 15.19 -3.34 -0.12
C VAL A 5 15.74 -2.62 1.10
N MET A 6 15.18 -1.46 1.46
CA MET A 6 15.61 -0.65 2.61
C MET A 6 14.42 -0.21 3.46
N PRO A 7 14.56 -0.19 4.81
CA PRO A 7 13.52 0.35 5.67
C PRO A 7 13.43 1.87 5.51
N ILE A 8 12.23 2.36 5.20
CA ILE A 8 11.93 3.79 5.12
C ILE A 8 10.44 4.03 5.36
N GLY A 9 10.16 5.05 6.16
CA GLY A 9 8.85 5.66 6.32
C GLY A 9 8.91 7.14 5.98
N ALA A 10 7.77 7.72 5.61
CA ALA A 10 7.61 9.14 5.36
C ALA A 10 6.29 9.59 5.98
N THR A 11 6.31 10.75 6.64
CA THR A 11 5.11 11.42 7.15
C THR A 11 4.86 12.63 6.27
N ILE A 12 3.65 12.73 5.72
CA ILE A 12 3.23 13.82 4.85
C ILE A 12 2.04 14.49 5.52
N ALA A 13 2.08 15.82 5.66
CA ALA A 13 0.99 16.62 6.19
C ALA A 13 0.97 18.00 5.50
N THR A 14 -0.12 18.74 5.67
CA THR A 14 -0.20 20.13 5.20
C THR A 14 0.78 21.01 5.98
N GLU A 15 1.14 22.15 5.38
CA GLU A 15 1.97 23.15 6.04
C GLU A 15 1.36 23.61 7.37
N GLU A 16 0.05 23.86 7.40
CA GLU A 16 -0.69 24.23 8.61
C GLU A 16 -0.43 23.23 9.75
N VAL A 17 -0.54 21.93 9.48
CA VAL A 17 -0.33 20.88 10.49
C VAL A 17 1.14 20.78 10.90
N PHE A 18 2.07 20.96 9.97
CA PHE A 18 3.51 20.88 10.25
C PHE A 18 4.07 22.13 10.94
N SER A 19 3.36 23.25 10.91
CA SER A 19 3.83 24.55 11.38
C SER A 19 4.26 24.55 12.85
N VAL A 20 3.66 23.68 13.67
CA VAL A 20 4.03 23.46 15.08
C VAL A 20 5.48 23.02 15.29
N LEU A 21 6.14 22.48 14.25
CA LEU A 21 7.55 22.06 14.30
C LEU A 21 8.50 23.13 13.74
N PHE A 22 8.02 24.24 13.17
CA PHE A 22 8.88 25.19 12.46
C PHE A 22 9.77 26.00 13.41
N ASP A 23 9.22 26.43 14.53
CA ASP A 23 9.97 27.20 15.55
C ASP A 23 11.07 26.35 16.21
N ASN A 24 10.86 25.03 16.30
CA ASN A 24 11.85 24.09 16.78
C ASN A 24 11.79 22.76 16.01
N PRO A 25 12.56 22.63 14.91
CA PRO A 25 12.54 21.42 14.09
C PRO A 25 13.15 20.19 14.77
N PHE A 26 13.78 20.35 15.94
CA PHE A 26 14.38 19.25 16.70
C PHE A 26 13.40 18.55 17.65
N LEU A 27 12.15 19.03 17.75
CA LEU A 27 11.11 18.40 18.57
C LEU A 27 10.83 16.94 18.15
N HIS A 28 11.07 16.62 16.88
CA HIS A 28 10.99 15.26 16.37
C HIS A 28 12.13 15.00 15.39
N THR A 29 12.99 14.04 15.71
CA THR A 29 14.12 13.65 14.87
C THR A 29 14.36 12.15 14.97
N THR A 30 15.17 11.62 14.07
CA THR A 30 15.57 10.22 14.04
C THR A 30 16.98 10.11 13.48
N THR A 31 17.82 9.31 14.12
CA THR A 31 19.23 9.11 13.74
C THR A 31 19.39 8.61 12.30
N PHE A 32 18.44 7.82 11.80
CA PHE A 32 18.49 7.25 10.45
C PHE A 32 17.48 7.90 9.48
N GLY A 33 16.75 8.92 9.92
CA GLY A 33 15.81 9.63 9.06
C GLY A 33 16.54 10.35 7.93
N GLY A 34 15.95 10.32 6.73
CA GLY A 34 16.56 10.94 5.55
C GLY A 34 17.85 10.28 5.07
N ASN A 35 18.16 9.05 5.51
CA ASN A 35 19.33 8.31 5.04
C ASN A 35 19.36 8.23 3.49
N PRO A 36 20.44 8.69 2.82
CA PRO A 36 20.52 8.72 1.36
C PRO A 36 20.29 7.37 0.67
N LEU A 37 20.74 6.26 1.25
CA LEU A 37 20.54 4.93 0.68
C LEU A 37 19.06 4.51 0.72
N ALA A 38 18.38 4.80 1.83
CA ALA A 38 16.96 4.53 1.97
C ALA A 38 16.13 5.41 1.02
N CYS A 39 16.51 6.69 0.86
CA CYS A 39 15.90 7.61 -0.10
C CYS A 39 16.09 7.15 -1.56
N ALA A 40 17.29 6.68 -1.93
CA ALA A 40 17.55 6.15 -3.27
C ALA A 40 16.66 4.93 -3.59
N ALA A 41 16.53 3.99 -2.64
CA ALA A 41 15.63 2.84 -2.79
C ALA A 41 14.17 3.25 -2.94
N ALA A 42 13.71 4.24 -2.16
CA ALA A 42 12.35 4.77 -2.26
C ALA A 42 12.07 5.43 -3.61
N LEU A 43 12.99 6.28 -4.10
CA LEU A 43 12.86 6.93 -5.40
C LEU A 43 12.82 5.91 -6.54
N ALA A 44 13.71 4.91 -6.53
CA ALA A 44 13.70 3.84 -7.52
C ALA A 44 12.36 3.06 -7.49
N THR A 45 11.84 2.77 -6.30
CA THR A 45 10.54 2.09 -6.15
C THR A 45 9.39 2.91 -6.73
N ILE A 46 9.34 4.21 -6.44
CA ILE A 46 8.31 5.11 -6.95
C ILE A 46 8.41 5.23 -8.48
N ASN A 47 9.62 5.37 -9.03
CA ASN A 47 9.82 5.47 -10.47
C ASN A 47 9.28 4.22 -11.18
N VAL A 48 9.58 3.02 -10.68
CA VAL A 48 9.05 1.78 -11.25
C VAL A 48 7.52 1.73 -11.19
N LEU A 49 6.91 2.12 -10.06
CA LEU A 49 5.45 2.19 -9.93
C LEU A 49 4.81 3.09 -10.99
N LEU A 50 5.43 4.24 -11.27
CA LEU A 50 4.94 5.22 -12.24
C LEU A 50 5.22 4.80 -13.69
N GLU A 51 6.46 4.43 -14.02
CA GLU A 51 6.89 4.04 -15.37
C GLU A 51 6.12 2.83 -15.91
N GLN A 52 5.84 1.85 -15.05
CA GLN A 52 5.08 0.67 -15.43
C GLN A 52 3.57 0.82 -15.20
N ASN A 53 3.12 1.97 -14.70
CA ASN A 53 1.72 2.24 -14.33
C ASN A 53 1.10 1.11 -13.48
N LEU A 54 1.85 0.66 -12.47
CA LEU A 54 1.44 -0.47 -11.62
C LEU A 54 0.11 -0.23 -10.89
N PRO A 55 -0.25 1.00 -10.45
CA PRO A 55 -1.57 1.25 -9.86
C PRO A 55 -2.73 0.89 -10.80
N ALA A 56 -2.67 1.29 -12.07
CA ALA A 56 -3.72 0.95 -13.04
C ALA A 56 -3.75 -0.57 -13.33
N GLN A 57 -2.58 -1.22 -13.41
CA GLN A 57 -2.53 -2.67 -13.54
C GLN A 57 -3.12 -3.39 -12.32
N ALA A 58 -2.90 -2.86 -11.12
CA ALA A 58 -3.43 -3.41 -9.88
C ALA A 58 -4.96 -3.33 -9.83
N GLU A 59 -5.55 -2.26 -10.36
CA GLU A 59 -7.00 -2.15 -10.55
C GLU A 59 -7.51 -3.19 -11.56
N GLN A 60 -6.99 -3.20 -12.79
CA GLN A 60 -7.44 -4.11 -13.85
C GLN A 60 -7.31 -5.59 -13.45
N LYS A 61 -6.15 -5.99 -12.91
CA LYS A 61 -5.90 -7.38 -12.48
C LYS A 61 -6.69 -7.72 -11.22
N GLY A 62 -6.87 -6.73 -10.35
CA GLY A 62 -7.68 -6.85 -9.14
C GLY A 62 -9.12 -7.19 -9.47
N ASP A 63 -9.75 -6.45 -10.39
CA ASP A 63 -11.13 -6.68 -10.80
C ASP A 63 -11.31 -8.08 -11.39
N MET A 64 -10.40 -8.49 -12.28
CA MET A 64 -10.40 -9.85 -12.86
C MET A 64 -10.33 -10.93 -11.76
N LEU A 65 -9.44 -10.77 -10.78
CA LEU A 65 -9.24 -11.75 -9.72
C LEU A 65 -10.45 -11.80 -8.77
N LEU A 66 -11.00 -10.64 -8.41
CA LEU A 66 -12.15 -10.53 -7.52
C LEU A 66 -13.41 -11.11 -8.16
N ASP A 67 -13.61 -10.94 -9.46
CA ASP A 67 -14.71 -11.58 -10.20
C ASP A 67 -14.61 -13.11 -10.14
N GLY A 68 -13.40 -13.65 -10.29
CA GLY A 68 -13.15 -15.09 -10.11
C GLY A 68 -13.46 -15.58 -8.69
N PHE A 69 -13.05 -14.84 -7.66
CA PHE A 69 -13.37 -15.20 -6.28
C PHE A 69 -14.87 -15.12 -5.97
N ARG A 70 -15.57 -14.14 -6.53
CA ARG A 70 -17.03 -14.03 -6.41
C ARG A 70 -17.74 -15.17 -7.13
N GLN A 71 -17.20 -15.64 -8.25
CA GLN A 71 -17.72 -16.84 -8.91
C GLN A 71 -17.53 -18.07 -8.01
N LEU A 72 -16.35 -18.28 -7.44
CA LEU A 72 -16.10 -19.37 -6.50
C LEU A 72 -17.03 -19.31 -5.29
N ALA A 73 -17.31 -18.12 -4.74
CA ALA A 73 -18.26 -17.96 -3.65
C ALA A 73 -19.68 -18.43 -4.02
N ARG A 74 -20.10 -18.23 -5.28
CA ARG A 74 -21.40 -18.72 -5.78
C ARG A 74 -21.39 -20.23 -6.03
N GLU A 75 -20.25 -20.79 -6.41
CA GLU A 75 -20.10 -22.23 -6.65
C GLU A 75 -20.00 -23.04 -5.34
N TYR A 76 -19.46 -22.44 -4.27
CA TYR A 76 -19.26 -23.08 -2.97
C TYR A 76 -19.86 -22.26 -1.81
N PRO A 77 -21.19 -22.03 -1.78
CA PRO A 77 -21.83 -21.18 -0.78
C PRO A 77 -21.75 -21.73 0.64
N ASP A 78 -21.60 -23.06 0.79
CA ASP A 78 -21.46 -23.72 2.10
C ASP A 78 -20.04 -23.64 2.67
N LEU A 79 -19.09 -23.05 1.93
CA LEU A 79 -17.69 -22.90 2.35
C LEU A 79 -17.27 -21.43 2.37
N VAL A 80 -17.61 -20.68 1.32
CA VAL A 80 -17.18 -19.30 1.13
C VAL A 80 -18.38 -18.37 1.33
N GLN A 81 -18.32 -17.57 2.39
CA GLN A 81 -19.35 -16.60 2.73
C GLN A 81 -19.26 -15.34 1.88
N GLU A 82 -18.06 -14.80 1.69
CA GLU A 82 -17.85 -13.55 0.96
C GLU A 82 -16.47 -13.49 0.28
N ALA A 83 -16.40 -12.84 -0.87
CA ALA A 83 -15.16 -12.37 -1.47
C ALA A 83 -15.21 -10.86 -1.69
N ARG A 84 -14.25 -10.13 -1.10
CA ARG A 84 -14.15 -8.66 -1.17
C ARG A 84 -12.71 -8.21 -1.37
N GLY A 85 -12.52 -7.01 -1.93
CA GLY A 85 -11.20 -6.46 -2.16
C GLY A 85 -11.20 -5.16 -2.95
N LYS A 86 -10.02 -4.57 -3.12
CA LYS A 86 -9.79 -3.38 -3.94
C LYS A 86 -8.37 -3.40 -4.50
N GLY A 87 -8.22 -3.21 -5.81
CA GLY A 87 -6.94 -3.38 -6.48
C GLY A 87 -6.38 -4.78 -6.19
N MET A 88 -5.14 -4.87 -5.72
CA MET A 88 -4.51 -6.17 -5.38
C MET A 88 -4.67 -6.57 -3.90
N LEU A 89 -5.47 -5.85 -3.11
CA LEU A 89 -5.78 -6.24 -1.73
C LEU A 89 -7.09 -7.03 -1.70
N MET A 90 -7.01 -8.33 -1.40
CA MET A 90 -8.14 -9.26 -1.46
C MET A 90 -8.37 -9.96 -0.13
N ALA A 91 -9.63 -10.32 0.12
CA ALA A 91 -10.05 -11.14 1.24
C ALA A 91 -11.14 -12.14 0.79
N ILE A 92 -11.04 -13.35 1.33
CA ILE A 92 -12.07 -14.39 1.22
C ILE A 92 -12.47 -14.74 2.66
N GLU A 93 -13.76 -14.66 2.93
CA GLU A 93 -14.37 -15.02 4.20
C GLU A 93 -15.02 -16.39 4.06
N PHE A 94 -14.73 -17.27 5.01
CA PHE A 94 -15.30 -18.61 5.08
C PHE A 94 -16.46 -18.62 6.06
N VAL A 95 -17.40 -19.54 5.87
CA VAL A 95 -18.50 -19.72 6.82
C VAL A 95 -17.96 -20.16 8.18
N ASP A 96 -18.58 -19.66 9.25
CA ASP A 96 -18.33 -20.13 10.61
C ASP A 96 -19.00 -21.51 10.83
N ASN A 97 -18.35 -22.37 11.61
CA ASN A 97 -18.87 -23.68 12.02
C ASN A 97 -19.95 -23.58 13.10
#